data_AF-A0AAW7QTZ0-F1
#
_entry.id   AF-A0AAW7QTZ0-F1
#
_cell.length_a   1.000
_cell.length_b   1.000
_cell.length_c   1.000
_cell.angle_alpha   90.00
_cell.angle_beta   90.00
_cell.angle_gamma   90.00
#
_symmetry.space_group_name_H-M   'P 1'
#
loop_
_entity.id
_entity.type
_entity.pdbx_description
1 polymer ?
#
loop_
_entity_poly.entity_id
_entity_poly.type
_entity_poly.pdbx_seq_one_letter_code
_entity_poly.pdbx_strand_id
1 'polypeptide(L)' 'MINIEKQVAYWRDGAVEDWEIAQELIERGRTRHGLFFVHLSLEKLLKAHVCRHTQDLAPRLHNLSITWYAWLNWPHFP' A
#
# COMPACT_ATOMS: atom_id res chain seq x y z
N MET A 1 -10.66 11.76 -17.34
CA MET A 1 -9.98 12.26 -16.12
C MET A 1 -9.84 11.10 -15.14
N ILE A 2 -8.66 10.90 -14.58
CA ILE A 2 -8.42 9.89 -13.55
C ILE A 2 -9.17 10.33 -12.28
N ASN A 3 -9.95 9.44 -11.68
CA ASN A 3 -10.62 9.72 -10.41
C ASN A 3 -9.72 9.21 -9.27
N ILE A 4 -9.04 10.14 -8.59
CA ILE A 4 -8.10 9.83 -7.51
C ILE A 4 -8.80 9.18 -6.33
N GLU A 5 -10.01 9.61 -5.97
CA GLU A 5 -10.77 9.00 -4.86
C GLU A 5 -11.07 7.53 -5.13
N LYS A 6 -11.42 7.18 -6.37
CA LYS A 6 -11.60 5.78 -6.78
C LYS A 6 -10.30 4.98 -6.68
N GLN A 7 -9.16 5.59 -6.97
CA GLN A 7 -7.85 4.94 -6.85
C GLN A 7 -7.46 4.76 -5.37
N VAL A 8 -7.71 5.75 -4.52
CA VAL A 8 -7.52 5.66 -3.08
C VAL A 8 -8.40 4.55 -2.49
N ALA A 9 -9.68 4.51 -2.86
CA ALA A 9 -10.61 3.46 -2.43
C ALA A 9 -10.13 2.07 -2.89
N TYR A 10 -9.76 1.93 -4.17
CA TYR A 10 -9.23 0.68 -4.71
C TYR A 10 -8.04 0.14 -3.91
N TRP A 11 -7.05 1.00 -3.62
CA TRP A 11 -5.89 0.60 -2.84
C TRP A 11 -6.21 0.29 -1.38
N ARG A 12 -7.06 1.11 -0.75
CA ARG A 12 -7.50 0.89 0.63
C ARG A 12 -8.26 -0.41 0.77
N ASP A 13 -9.25 -0.65 -0.08
CA ASP A 13 -10.14 -1.80 0.02
C ASP A 13 -9.34 -3.10 -0.24
N GLY A 14 -8.45 -3.10 -1.24
CA GLY A 14 -7.54 -4.21 -1.47
C GLY A 14 -6.50 -4.42 -0.36
N ALA A 15 -6.20 -3.41 0.46
CA ALA A 15 -5.33 -3.55 1.62
C ALA A 15 -6.05 -4.17 2.82
N VAL A 16 -7.34 -3.83 2.99
CA VAL A 16 -8.20 -4.43 4.03
C VAL A 16 -8.39 -5.92 3.75
N GLU A 17 -8.68 -6.29 2.50
CA GLU A 17 -8.79 -7.70 2.09
C GLU A 17 -7.50 -8.49 2.36
N ASP A 18 -6.33 -7.96 1.97
CA ASP A 18 -5.05 -8.61 2.28
C ASP A 18 -4.80 -8.75 3.78
N TRP A 19 -5.23 -7.76 4.57
CA TRP A 19 -5.08 -7.79 6.03
C TRP A 19 -5.91 -8.90 6.66
N GLU A 20 -7.17 -9.06 6.24
CA GLU A 20 -8.05 -10.13 6.71
C GLU A 20 -7.45 -11.51 6.38
N ILE A 21 -6.96 -11.71 5.15
CA ILE A 21 -6.28 -12.94 4.73
C ILE A 21 -5.02 -13.18 5.57
N ALA A 22 -4.25 -12.12 5.85
CA ALA A 22 -3.06 -12.22 6.68
C ALA A 22 -3.39 -12.73 8.09
N GLN A 23 -4.46 -12.20 8.71
CA GLN A 23 -4.91 -12.62 10.04
C GLN A 23 -5.30 -14.10 10.03
N GLU A 24 -6.12 -14.55 9.08
CA GLU A 24 -6.52 -15.96 8.98
C GLU A 24 -5.32 -16.90 8.84
N LEU A 25 -4.32 -16.51 8.04
CA LEU A 25 -3.12 -17.33 7.83
C LEU A 25 -2.24 -17.39 9.08
N ILE A 26 -2.12 -16.29 9.82
CA ILE A 26 -1.35 -16.26 11.08
C ILE A 26 -2.04 -17.12 12.13
N GLU A 27 -3.36 -16.99 12.29
CA GLU A 27 -4.16 -17.79 13.23
C GLU A 27 -4.10 -19.29 12.92
N ARG A 28 -4.05 -19.67 11.64
CA ARG A 28 -3.89 -21.07 11.20
C ARG A 28 -2.44 -21.60 11.25
N GLY A 29 -1.51 -20.85 11.85
CA GLY A 29 -0.10 -21.24 11.97
C GLY A 29 0.72 -21.13 10.68
N ARG A 30 0.17 -20.53 9.62
CA ARG A 30 0.86 -20.26 8.35
C ARG A 30 1.54 -18.89 8.37
N THR A 31 2.24 -18.58 9.45
CA THR A 31 2.80 -17.24 9.74
C THR A 31 3.63 -16.66 8.61
N ARG A 32 4.46 -17.46 7.93
CA ARG A 32 5.25 -16.97 6.77
C ARG A 32 4.38 -16.42 5.63
N HIS A 33 3.29 -17.11 5.31
CA HIS A 33 2.35 -16.65 4.28
C HIS A 33 1.54 -15.46 4.79
N GLY A 34 1.12 -15.49 6.06
CA GLY A 34 0.46 -14.35 6.69
C GLY A 34 1.30 -13.08 6.64
N LEU A 35 2.59 -13.16 6.98
CA LEU A 35 3.52 -12.03 6.90
C LEU A 35 3.72 -11.50 5.46
N PHE A 36 3.65 -12.37 4.45
CA PHE A 36 3.65 -11.94 3.05
C PHE A 36 2.40 -11.10 2.73
N PHE A 37 1.23 -11.50 3.20
CA PHE A 37 0.00 -10.70 3.03
C PHE A 37 0.02 -9.40 3.86
N VAL A 38 0.59 -9.40 5.07
CA VAL A 38 0.83 -8.16 5.84
C VAL A 38 1.66 -7.17 5.03
N HIS A 39 2.73 -7.65 4.38
CA HIS A 39 3.56 -6.82 3.51
C HIS A 39 2.77 -6.22 2.34
N LEU A 40 1.94 -7.01 1.66
CA LEU A 40 1.10 -6.53 0.56
C LEU A 40 0.06 -5.50 1.03
N SER A 41 -0.61 -5.76 2.16
CA SER A 41 -1.56 -4.84 2.78
C SER A 41 -0.90 -3.48 3.07
N LEU A 42 0.31 -3.50 3.66
CA LEU A 42 1.07 -2.29 3.95
C LEU A 42 1.45 -1.52 2.66
N GLU A 43 1.90 -2.23 1.62
CA GLU A 43 2.22 -1.61 0.32
C GLU A 43 1.01 -0.89 -0.28
N LYS A 44 -0.16 -1.53 -0.25
CA LYS A 44 -1.41 -0.98 -0.78
C LYS A 44 -1.88 0.23 0.04
N LEU A 45 -1.79 0.18 1.38
CA LEU A 45 -2.11 1.34 2.23
C LEU A 45 -1.21 2.55 1.94
N LEU A 46 0.09 2.33 1.74
CA LEU A 46 1.01 3.39 1.36
C LEU A 46 0.66 3.97 -0.01
N LYS A 47 0.29 3.14 -0.99
CA LYS A 47 -0.19 3.60 -2.30
C LYS A 47 -1.46 4.44 -2.19
N ALA A 48 -2.42 4.03 -1.36
CA ALA A 48 -3.62 4.84 -1.08
C ALA A 48 -3.26 6.20 -0.48
N HIS A 49 -2.32 6.22 0.48
CA HIS A 49 -1.86 7.46 1.12
C HIS A 49 -1.16 8.39 0.13
N VAL A 50 -0.27 7.86 -0.71
CA VAL A 50 0.42 8.62 -1.77
C VAL A 50 -0.60 9.21 -2.74
N CYS A 51 -1.52 8.40 -3.30
CA CYS A 51 -2.56 8.89 -4.20
C CYS A 51 -3.34 10.06 -3.60
N ARG A 52 -3.71 9.95 -2.32
CA ARG A 52 -4.47 11.00 -1.61
C ARG A 52 -3.64 12.27 -1.44
N HIS A 53 -2.35 12.16 -1.13
CA HIS A 53 -1.51 13.31 -0.83
C HIS A 53 -0.98 14.00 -2.09
N THR A 54 -0.61 13.24 -3.14
CA THR A 54 -0.09 13.81 -4.38
C THR A 54 -1.18 14.22 -5.37
N GLN A 55 -2.43 13.78 -5.14
CA GLN A 55 -3.53 13.92 -6.10
C GLN A 55 -3.18 13.34 -7.48
N ASP A 56 -2.31 12.34 -7.51
CA ASP A 56 -1.82 11.66 -8.71
C ASP A 56 -1.83 10.14 -8.50
N LEU A 57 -1.70 9.38 -9.58
CA LEU A 57 -1.63 7.93 -9.52
C LEU A 57 -0.36 7.49 -8.76
N ALA A 58 -0.54 6.59 -7.79
CA ALA A 58 0.59 5.90 -7.18
C ALA A 58 1.41 5.20 -8.27
N PRO A 59 2.75 5.22 -8.19
CA PRO A 59 3.61 4.51 -9.13
C PRO A 59 3.20 3.04 -9.21
N ARG A 60 3.03 2.52 -10.43
CA ARG A 60 2.82 1.07 -10.70
C ARG A 60 4.13 0.30 -10.54
N LEU A 61 4.80 0.50 -9.42
CA LEU A 61 6.02 -0.20 -9.03
C LEU A 61 5.67 -1.10 -7.84
N HIS A 62 5.98 -2.39 -7.96
CA HIS A 62 5.94 -3.37 -6.87
C HIS A 62 7.29 -3.38 -6.18
N ASN A 63 7.64 -2.29 -5.50
CA ASN A 63 8.85 -2.25 -4.70
C ASN A 63 8.67 -1.28 -3.52
N LEU A 64 8.43 -1.85 -2.35
CA LEU A 64 8.34 -1.15 -1.07
C LEU A 64 9.54 -0.22 -0.82
N SER A 65 10.72 -0.54 -1.37
CA SER A 65 11.96 0.21 -1.16
C SER A 65 12.03 1.54 -1.91
N ILE A 66 11.23 1.76 -2.97
CA ILE A 66 11.32 2.99 -3.76
C ILE A 66 10.44 4.11 -3.21
N THR A 67 9.39 3.78 -2.45
CA THR A 67 8.56 4.78 -1.77
C THR A 67 9.39 5.57 -0.75
N TRP A 68 10.37 4.93 -0.10
CA TRP A 68 11.31 5.60 0.81
C TRP A 68 12.29 6.52 0.09
N TYR A 69 12.84 6.09 -1.06
CA TYR A 69 13.76 6.92 -1.85
C TYR A 69 13.08 8.13 -2.50
N ALA A 70 11.82 7.99 -2.92
CA ALA A 70 11.01 9.12 -3.39
C ALA A 70 10.65 10.09 -2.26
N TRP A 71 10.53 9.60 -1.02
CA TRP A 71 10.32 10.41 0.18
C TRP A 71 11.56 11.21 0.59
N LEU A 72 12.75 10.61 0.54
CA LEU A 72 14.03 11.24 0.92
C LEU A 72 14.54 12.31 -0.07
N ASN A 73 14.10 12.28 -1.33
CA ASN A 73 14.58 13.20 -2.38
C ASN A 73 13.54 14.24 -2.80
N TRP A 74 12.48 14.45 -2.01
CA TRP A 74 11.45 15.44 -2.32
C TRP A 74 11.88 16.86 -1.89
N PRO A 75 11.95 17.85 -2.82
CA PRO A 75 12.55 19.16 -2.55
C PRO A 75 11.69 20.14 -1.73
N HIS A 76 10.50 19.74 -1.26
CA HIS A 76 9.53 20.64 -0.62
C HIS A 76 8.97 20.15 0.73
N PHE A 77 9.76 19.44 1.53
CA PHE A 77 9.38 19.20 2.93
C PHE A 77 10.43 19.82 3.87
N PRO A 78 10.02 20.54 4.93
CA PRO A 78 10.94 21.12 5.92
C PRO A 78 11.65 20.04 6.76
#